data_AF-A0A417WGL7-F1
#
_entry.id   AF-A0A417WGL7-F1
#
_cell.length_a   1.000
_cell.length_b   1.000
_cell.length_c   1.000
_cell.angle_alpha   90.00
_cell.angle_beta   90.00
_cell.angle_gamma   90.00
#
_symmetry.space_group_name_H-M   'P 1'
#
loop_
_entity.id
_entity.type
_entity.pdbx_description
1 polymer ?
#
loop_
_entity_poly.entity_id
_entity_poly.type
_entity_poly.pdbx_seq_one_letter_code
_entity_poly.pdbx_strand_id
1 'polypeptide(L)'
;MRKQTKVVAVASAAALLAIGGAMTSFAAQGWVEEDGTWYYYDKDGNRVEDEWKKSGDNWFWLDSEEGGAMATDKLIDDDNNTYYVDGNGVMVTNTWVKVVNEDQDEDDDPAEYRYYYMQSNGKAYKAGTSSNTTKFKTIDGKKYAFDEDGKMLYGWVNKEDATLAMGDSDWEEATYYMGSWEDGALKTGWQKISVYDEDEDDDMDYWFNFKSNGEKRVNTKSDKDIFEKKLNGKYYGFDERGVMTYEWTAASTNDLTTISNWRYFNSPEDGARSTKGWFKVVAPDADGDDNTFKDYGTGSTLLRAMLKMRTRDGTMLTAMVSCM
;
A
#
# COMPACT_ATOMS: atom_id res chain seq x y z
N MET A 1 23.61 -20.21 19.85
CA MET A 1 23.07 -20.94 18.68
C MET A 1 23.08 -19.94 17.53
N ARG A 2 23.92 -20.14 16.52
CA ARG A 2 23.96 -19.26 15.34
C ARG A 2 22.66 -19.50 14.55
N LYS A 3 21.81 -18.48 14.42
CA LYS A 3 20.77 -18.51 13.37
C LYS A 3 21.55 -18.55 12.06
N GLN A 4 21.44 -19.64 11.31
CA GLN A 4 21.94 -19.64 9.93
C GLN A 4 20.95 -18.82 9.12
N THR A 5 21.28 -17.55 8.91
CA THR A 5 20.63 -16.63 7.99
C THR A 5 20.64 -17.32 6.62
N LYS A 6 19.49 -17.82 6.18
CA LYS A 6 19.36 -18.43 4.84
C LYS A 6 19.20 -17.29 3.86
N VAL A 7 20.31 -16.69 3.46
CA VAL A 7 20.30 -15.62 2.46
C VAL A 7 20.17 -16.25 1.08
N VAL A 8 19.04 -16.04 0.43
CA VAL A 8 18.89 -16.21 -1.02
C VAL A 8 18.49 -14.87 -1.58
N ALA A 9 19.47 -14.07 -1.99
CA ALA A 9 19.20 -12.86 -2.75
C ALA A 9 19.03 -13.22 -4.23
N VAL A 10 17.80 -13.14 -4.72
CA VAL A 10 17.55 -13.17 -6.17
C VAL A 10 17.62 -11.73 -6.66
N ALA A 11 18.74 -11.38 -7.30
CA ALA A 11 18.85 -10.16 -8.06
C ALA A 11 17.69 -10.10 -9.06
N SER A 12 16.80 -9.11 -8.91
CA SER A 12 15.75 -8.88 -9.91
C SER A 12 16.40 -8.63 -11.28
N ALA A 13 15.72 -9.06 -12.35
CA ALA A 13 16.23 -9.19 -13.73
C ALA A 13 16.77 -7.91 -14.39
N ALA A 14 16.86 -6.78 -13.69
CA ALA A 14 17.37 -5.51 -14.18
C ALA A 14 18.82 -5.18 -13.73
N ALA A 15 19.40 -5.89 -12.75
CA ALA A 15 20.72 -5.55 -12.20
C ALA A 15 21.91 -6.34 -12.80
N LEU A 16 21.68 -7.24 -13.76
CA LEU A 16 22.76 -8.06 -14.35
C LEU A 16 23.39 -7.39 -15.59
N LEU A 17 23.97 -6.21 -15.43
CA LEU A 17 24.85 -5.64 -16.47
C LEU A 17 26.23 -5.28 -15.90
N ALA A 18 27.17 -6.13 -16.29
CA ALA A 18 28.61 -5.92 -16.39
C ALA A 18 29.42 -5.85 -15.08
N ILE A 19 29.74 -7.01 -14.49
CA ILE A 19 30.87 -7.09 -13.55
C ILE A 19 31.78 -8.32 -13.75
N GLY A 20 32.00 -8.74 -15.01
CA GLY A 20 33.06 -9.69 -15.34
C GLY A 20 34.50 -9.17 -15.08
N GLY A 21 34.65 -7.93 -14.58
CA GLY A 21 35.95 -7.27 -14.36
C GLY A 21 36.28 -6.87 -12.91
N ALA A 22 35.37 -7.02 -11.93
CA ALA A 22 35.67 -6.62 -10.54
C ALA A 22 36.79 -7.45 -9.92
N MET A 23 36.75 -8.77 -10.13
CA MET A 23 37.73 -9.68 -9.51
C MET A 23 39.16 -9.49 -10.05
N THR A 24 39.34 -8.92 -11.24
CA THR A 24 40.68 -8.64 -11.79
C THR A 24 41.41 -7.47 -11.13
N SER A 25 40.72 -6.68 -10.28
CA SER A 25 41.27 -5.46 -9.65
C SER A 25 41.87 -5.69 -8.25
N PHE A 26 41.62 -6.82 -7.59
CA PHE A 26 42.04 -7.01 -6.20
C PHE A 26 43.54 -7.24 -6.01
N ALA A 27 44.25 -7.72 -7.04
CA ALA A 27 45.61 -8.25 -6.90
C ALA A 27 46.73 -7.25 -6.53
N ALA A 28 46.43 -5.98 -6.23
CA ALA A 28 47.48 -4.98 -6.03
C ALA A 28 47.24 -3.90 -4.96
N GLN A 29 46.37 -4.06 -3.95
CA GLN A 29 46.17 -3.00 -2.93
C GLN A 29 45.76 -3.54 -1.54
N GLY A 30 46.49 -4.50 -0.96
CA GLY A 30 46.20 -4.99 0.39
C GLY A 30 45.06 -6.02 0.48
N TRP A 31 44.40 -6.33 -0.63
CA TRP A 31 43.47 -7.45 -0.71
C TRP A 31 44.21 -8.79 -0.76
N VAL A 32 43.74 -9.75 0.03
CA VAL A 32 44.29 -11.10 0.14
C VAL A 32 43.14 -12.10 0.07
N GLU A 33 43.29 -13.14 -0.74
CA GLU A 33 42.34 -14.26 -0.81
C GLU A 33 42.84 -15.39 0.08
N GLU A 34 42.00 -15.82 1.02
CA GLU A 34 42.25 -16.96 1.90
C GLU A 34 41.08 -17.94 1.75
N ASP A 35 41.35 -19.15 1.28
CA ASP A 35 40.35 -20.22 1.08
C ASP A 35 39.10 -19.82 0.28
N GLY A 36 39.26 -18.91 -0.70
CA GLY A 36 38.16 -18.42 -1.55
C GLY A 36 37.41 -17.21 -0.97
N THR A 37 37.82 -16.72 0.20
CA THR A 37 37.26 -15.53 0.86
C THR A 37 38.25 -14.39 0.76
N TRP A 38 37.77 -13.20 0.39
CA TRP A 38 38.60 -12.01 0.29
C TRP A 38 38.64 -11.26 1.61
N TYR A 39 39.84 -10.81 1.98
CA TYR A 39 40.13 -9.98 3.14
C TYR A 39 40.93 -8.76 2.70
N TYR A 40 40.92 -7.71 3.53
CA TYR A 40 41.77 -6.54 3.32
C TYR A 40 42.72 -6.34 4.50
N TYR A 41 43.99 -6.13 4.21
CA TYR A 41 45.03 -5.81 5.17
C TYR A 41 45.55 -4.39 4.93
N ASP A 42 45.70 -3.63 6.01
CA ASP A 42 46.32 -2.31 5.97
C ASP A 42 47.84 -2.39 5.70
N LYS A 43 48.50 -1.22 5.66
CA LYS A 43 49.94 -1.14 5.38
C LYS A 43 50.81 -1.74 6.48
N ASP A 44 50.27 -1.85 7.70
CA ASP A 44 50.95 -2.39 8.86
C ASP A 44 50.70 -3.91 8.99
N GLY A 45 49.88 -4.49 8.09
CA GLY A 45 49.55 -5.90 8.06
C GLY A 45 48.40 -6.28 9.01
N ASN A 46 47.62 -5.31 9.50
CA ASN A 46 46.42 -5.60 10.28
C ASN A 46 45.23 -5.82 9.36
N ARG A 47 44.38 -6.79 9.72
CA ARG A 47 43.12 -7.05 9.03
C ARG A 47 42.13 -5.92 9.31
N VAL A 48 41.50 -5.41 8.26
CA VAL A 48 40.48 -4.35 8.33
C VAL A 48 39.10 -4.97 8.47
N GLU A 49 38.27 -4.37 9.30
CA GLU A 49 36.89 -4.77 9.62
C GLU A 49 36.03 -3.51 9.78
N ASP A 50 34.72 -3.61 9.53
CA ASP A 50 33.72 -2.53 9.53
C ASP A 50 34.11 -1.29 8.70
N GLU A 51 34.64 -1.52 7.51
CA GLU A 51 35.05 -0.43 6.62
C GLU A 51 34.78 -0.73 5.15
N TRP A 52 34.42 0.31 4.40
CA TRP A 52 34.38 0.27 2.94
C TRP A 52 35.79 0.37 2.35
N LYS A 53 36.15 -0.56 1.47
CA LYS A 53 37.38 -0.48 0.66
C LYS A 53 37.06 -0.45 -0.81
N LYS A 54 37.76 0.44 -1.51
CA LYS A 54 37.64 0.58 -2.96
C LYS A 54 38.64 -0.33 -3.67
N SER A 55 38.19 -1.05 -4.69
CA SER A 55 39.05 -1.74 -5.64
C SER A 55 38.58 -1.43 -7.05
N GLY A 56 39.45 -0.77 -7.83
CA GLY A 56 39.08 -0.23 -9.14
C GLY A 56 37.99 0.83 -8.99
N ASP A 57 36.86 0.60 -9.65
CA ASP A 57 35.67 1.47 -9.59
C ASP A 57 34.64 1.01 -8.55
N ASN A 58 34.85 -0.15 -7.94
CA ASN A 58 33.88 -0.80 -7.06
C ASN A 58 34.23 -0.62 -5.58
N TRP A 59 33.20 -0.70 -4.75
CA TRP A 59 33.31 -0.64 -3.28
C TRP A 59 32.87 -1.96 -2.68
N PHE A 60 33.57 -2.36 -1.62
CA PHE A 60 33.43 -3.63 -0.94
C PHE A 60 33.43 -3.39 0.57
N TRP A 61 32.60 -4.11 1.32
CA TRP A 61 32.52 -4.01 2.76
C TRP A 61 33.29 -5.14 3.43
N LEU A 62 34.08 -4.82 4.45
CA LEU A 62 34.78 -5.80 5.29
C LEU A 62 33.99 -6.00 6.57
N ASP A 63 33.46 -7.19 6.76
CA ASP A 63 32.44 -7.46 7.77
C ASP A 63 33.05 -8.00 9.07
N SER A 64 32.98 -7.23 10.17
CA SER A 64 33.52 -7.69 11.46
C SER A 64 32.77 -8.90 12.02
N GLU A 65 31.49 -9.09 11.68
CA GLU A 65 30.70 -10.25 12.13
C GLU A 65 31.25 -11.57 11.55
N GLU A 66 31.88 -11.48 10.39
CA GLU A 66 32.58 -12.56 9.69
C GLU A 66 34.12 -12.42 9.81
N GLY A 67 34.60 -11.63 10.77
CA GLY A 67 36.02 -11.43 11.03
C GLY A 67 36.76 -10.79 9.87
N GLY A 68 36.27 -9.68 9.33
CA GLY A 68 36.89 -8.93 8.25
C GLY A 68 36.76 -9.57 6.86
N ALA A 69 35.99 -10.63 6.73
CA ALA A 69 35.68 -11.21 5.42
C ALA A 69 34.91 -10.19 4.58
N MET A 70 35.17 -10.18 3.27
CA MET A 70 34.42 -9.38 2.33
C MET A 70 32.96 -9.86 2.29
N ALA A 71 32.03 -8.95 2.59
CA ALA A 71 30.61 -9.26 2.53
C ALA A 71 30.16 -9.52 1.08
N THR A 72 29.23 -10.46 0.91
CA THR A 72 28.57 -10.77 -0.36
C THR A 72 27.07 -11.01 -0.10
N ASP A 73 26.22 -10.58 -1.03
CA ASP A 73 24.75 -10.67 -0.94
C ASP A 73 24.16 -10.18 0.40
N LYS A 74 24.75 -9.13 1.02
CA LYS A 74 24.43 -8.70 2.39
C LYS A 74 23.96 -7.24 2.44
N LEU A 75 22.95 -6.97 3.28
CA LEU A 75 22.62 -5.60 3.71
C LEU A 75 23.65 -5.13 4.72
N ILE A 76 24.15 -3.91 4.53
CA ILE A 76 25.17 -3.31 5.40
C ILE A 76 24.58 -2.06 6.03
N ASP A 77 24.56 -2.00 7.36
CA ASP A 77 24.23 -0.78 8.10
C ASP A 77 25.50 -0.09 8.56
N ASP A 78 25.73 1.12 8.03
CA ASP A 78 26.92 1.92 8.27
C ASP A 78 26.52 3.39 8.46
N ASP A 79 26.82 3.94 9.64
CA ASP A 79 26.48 5.29 10.07
C ASP A 79 25.01 5.68 9.79
N ASN A 80 24.06 4.82 10.20
CA ASN A 80 22.61 4.98 10.00
C ASN A 80 22.15 4.96 8.53
N ASN A 81 23.04 4.63 7.60
CA ASN A 81 22.71 4.38 6.20
C ASN A 81 22.70 2.88 5.96
N THR A 82 21.82 2.45 5.06
CA THR A 82 21.74 1.05 4.64
C THR A 82 22.28 0.96 3.22
N TYR A 83 23.12 -0.03 2.96
CA TYR A 83 23.69 -0.35 1.66
C TYR A 83 23.44 -1.82 1.37
N TYR A 84 23.77 -2.24 0.15
CA TYR A 84 23.75 -3.64 -0.22
C TYR A 84 24.94 -3.96 -1.10
N VAL A 85 25.58 -5.10 -0.85
CA VAL A 85 26.59 -5.68 -1.73
C VAL A 85 26.02 -6.90 -2.44
N ASP A 86 26.31 -7.04 -3.74
CA ASP A 86 25.86 -8.19 -4.53
C ASP A 86 26.66 -9.46 -4.23
N GLY A 87 26.36 -10.57 -4.92
CA GLY A 87 27.08 -11.84 -4.75
C GLY A 87 28.56 -11.82 -5.15
N ASN A 88 29.03 -10.74 -5.78
CA ASN A 88 30.47 -10.50 -6.02
C ASN A 88 31.09 -9.55 -4.98
N GLY A 89 30.31 -9.12 -3.98
CA GLY A 89 30.70 -8.18 -2.94
C GLY A 89 30.68 -6.71 -3.38
N VAL A 90 30.20 -6.42 -4.60
CA VAL A 90 30.20 -5.07 -5.12
C VAL A 90 29.00 -4.29 -4.58
N MET A 91 29.25 -3.10 -4.04
CA MET A 91 28.21 -2.18 -3.62
C MET A 91 27.24 -1.87 -4.77
N VAL A 92 25.97 -2.20 -4.56
CA VAL A 92 24.90 -1.96 -5.51
C VAL A 92 24.50 -0.49 -5.47
N THR A 93 24.30 0.11 -6.65
CA THR A 93 23.90 1.52 -6.77
C THR A 93 22.82 1.69 -7.82
N ASN A 94 21.98 2.71 -7.65
CA ASN A 94 20.96 3.15 -8.60
C ASN A 94 20.02 2.06 -9.14
N THR A 95 19.59 1.14 -8.27
CA THR A 95 18.68 0.04 -8.64
C THR A 95 17.92 -0.50 -7.42
N TRP A 96 16.87 -1.27 -7.70
CA TRP A 96 16.15 -2.04 -6.70
C TRP A 96 16.95 -3.24 -6.22
N VAL A 97 16.86 -3.50 -4.92
CA VAL A 97 17.36 -4.69 -4.23
C VAL A 97 16.17 -5.40 -3.57
N LYS A 98 16.11 -6.71 -3.73
CA LYS A 98 15.10 -7.60 -3.15
C LYS A 98 15.81 -8.48 -2.12
N VAL A 99 15.35 -8.46 -0.88
CA VAL A 99 15.90 -9.22 0.24
C VAL A 99 14.81 -10.09 0.84
N VAL A 100 15.13 -11.34 1.17
CA VAL A 100 14.20 -12.23 1.88
C VAL A 100 13.84 -11.60 3.22
N ASN A 101 12.55 -11.59 3.56
CA ASN A 101 12.12 -11.20 4.88
C ASN A 101 12.25 -12.41 5.82
N GLU A 102 13.15 -12.32 6.80
CA GLU A 102 13.30 -13.40 7.80
C GLU A 102 12.18 -13.39 8.85
N ASP A 103 11.42 -12.30 8.92
CA ASP A 103 10.34 -12.09 9.89
C ASP A 103 8.96 -12.41 9.27
N GLN A 104 8.91 -13.02 8.08
CA GLN A 104 7.67 -13.28 7.33
C GLN A 104 6.65 -14.19 8.04
N ASP A 105 7.08 -14.93 9.05
CA ASP A 105 6.23 -15.83 9.84
C ASP A 105 5.58 -15.10 11.03
N GLU A 106 5.88 -13.80 11.22
CA GLU A 106 5.23 -12.94 12.21
C GLU A 106 3.97 -12.30 11.59
N ASP A 107 2.87 -12.31 12.33
CA ASP A 107 1.55 -11.82 11.84
C ASP A 107 1.61 -10.35 11.37
N ASP A 108 2.55 -9.56 11.90
CA ASP A 108 2.69 -8.13 11.66
C ASP A 108 3.50 -7.78 10.38
N ASP A 109 4.18 -8.73 9.72
CA ASP A 109 4.94 -8.49 8.47
C ASP A 109 4.91 -9.70 7.51
N PRO A 110 3.74 -10.00 6.90
CA PRO A 110 3.55 -11.19 6.05
C PRO A 110 4.29 -11.15 4.70
N ALA A 111 5.01 -10.07 4.39
CA ALA A 111 5.73 -9.97 3.13
C ALA A 111 6.90 -10.96 3.10
N GLU A 112 6.95 -11.82 2.08
CA GLU A 112 8.08 -12.75 1.86
C GLU A 112 9.40 -12.03 1.56
N TYR A 113 9.32 -10.80 1.06
CA TYR A 113 10.48 -10.01 0.65
C TYR A 113 10.35 -8.54 1.03
N ARG A 114 11.50 -7.96 1.40
CA ARG A 114 11.71 -6.53 1.58
C ARG A 114 12.42 -5.95 0.36
N TYR A 115 11.93 -4.81 -0.09
CA TYR A 115 12.49 -4.11 -1.24
C TYR A 115 13.17 -2.82 -0.80
N TYR A 116 14.34 -2.54 -1.35
CA TYR A 116 15.10 -1.32 -1.09
C TYR A 116 15.47 -0.69 -2.43
N TYR A 117 15.46 0.64 -2.51
CA TYR A 117 16.00 1.35 -3.68
C TYR A 117 17.35 1.96 -3.36
N MET A 118 18.41 1.39 -3.93
CA MET A 118 19.78 1.90 -3.78
C MET A 118 19.94 3.14 -4.67
N GLN A 119 20.39 4.24 -4.08
CA GLN A 119 20.65 5.49 -4.79
C GLN A 119 22.01 5.44 -5.52
N SER A 120 22.34 6.48 -6.29
CA SER A 120 23.60 6.55 -7.04
C SER A 120 24.86 6.59 -6.15
N ASN A 121 24.71 6.89 -4.86
CA ASN A 121 25.78 6.85 -3.87
C ASN A 121 25.81 5.53 -3.07
N GLY A 122 25.02 4.53 -3.47
CA GLY A 122 24.92 3.22 -2.80
C GLY A 122 23.98 3.19 -1.59
N LYS A 123 23.61 4.34 -1.04
CA LYS A 123 22.69 4.40 0.10
C LYS A 123 21.28 4.04 -0.34
N ALA A 124 20.60 3.19 0.42
CA ALA A 124 19.17 2.97 0.29
C ALA A 124 18.41 4.27 0.54
N TYR A 125 17.37 4.54 -0.24
CA TYR A 125 16.46 5.64 0.03
C TYR A 125 15.62 5.32 1.25
N LYS A 126 15.63 6.21 2.25
CA LYS A 126 14.89 6.09 3.51
C LYS A 126 13.90 7.23 3.67
N ALA A 127 12.80 7.02 4.40
CA ALA A 127 12.02 8.14 4.90
C ALA A 127 12.88 9.00 5.84
N GLY A 128 12.62 10.31 5.84
CA GLY A 128 13.27 11.19 6.79
C GLY A 128 12.60 11.09 8.16
N THR A 129 13.39 10.89 9.21
CA THR A 129 13.00 10.77 10.63
C THR A 129 12.25 11.97 11.23
N SER A 130 12.01 13.03 10.46
CA SER A 130 11.36 14.28 10.90
C SER A 130 10.19 14.69 10.00
N SER A 131 9.71 13.78 9.16
CA SER A 131 8.62 14.05 8.23
C SER A 131 7.28 13.68 8.86
N ASN A 132 6.48 14.67 9.28
CA ASN A 132 5.07 14.48 9.69
C ASN A 132 4.15 14.11 8.51
N THR A 133 4.73 13.59 7.41
CA THR A 133 3.98 13.18 6.24
C THR A 133 4.77 12.17 5.41
N THR A 134 4.09 11.15 4.88
CA THR A 134 4.62 10.15 3.95
C THR A 134 5.10 10.82 2.67
N LYS A 135 6.35 10.55 2.32
CA LYS A 135 7.01 11.10 1.13
C LYS A 135 7.13 10.03 0.05
N PHE A 136 6.93 10.47 -1.18
CA PHE A 136 7.02 9.58 -2.34
C PHE A 136 8.28 9.85 -3.15
N LYS A 137 9.05 8.79 -3.41
CA LYS A 137 10.15 8.78 -4.37
C LYS A 137 9.61 8.32 -5.73
N THR A 138 9.92 9.07 -6.79
CA THR A 138 9.61 8.65 -8.15
C THR A 138 10.77 7.83 -8.72
N ILE A 139 10.48 6.61 -9.16
CA ILE A 139 11.42 5.66 -9.77
C ILE A 139 10.72 5.10 -11.02
N ASP A 140 11.35 5.25 -12.18
CA ASP A 140 10.80 4.81 -13.48
C ASP A 140 9.36 5.26 -13.75
N GLY A 141 9.04 6.50 -13.34
CA GLY A 141 7.72 7.10 -13.53
C GLY A 141 6.63 6.64 -12.56
N LYS A 142 6.91 5.66 -11.69
CA LYS A 142 6.04 5.23 -10.60
C LYS A 142 6.48 5.89 -9.28
N LYS A 143 5.55 6.01 -8.32
CA LYS A 143 5.81 6.60 -7.00
C LYS A 143 5.80 5.51 -5.93
N TYR A 144 6.80 5.53 -5.06
CA TYR A 144 6.99 4.57 -3.99
C TYR A 144 7.22 5.31 -2.67
N ALA A 145 6.85 4.69 -1.56
CA ALA A 145 7.15 5.17 -0.21
C ALA A 145 8.06 4.14 0.48
N PHE A 146 8.82 4.60 1.46
CA PHE A 146 9.79 3.79 2.19
C PHE A 146 9.68 4.15 3.67
N ASP A 147 9.95 3.21 4.56
CA ASP A 147 10.04 3.45 6.00
C ASP A 147 11.38 4.10 6.39
N GLU A 148 11.61 4.27 7.70
CA GLU A 148 12.85 4.85 8.24
C GLU A 148 14.09 3.97 8.05
N ASP A 149 13.91 2.67 7.83
CA ASP A 149 14.97 1.72 7.53
C ASP A 149 15.26 1.61 6.03
N GLY A 150 14.40 2.20 5.19
CA GLY A 150 14.50 2.16 3.73
C GLY A 150 13.83 0.93 3.11
N LYS A 151 13.02 0.20 3.87
CA LYS A 151 12.14 -0.84 3.34
C LYS A 151 11.00 -0.15 2.59
N MET A 152 10.70 -0.62 1.39
CA MET A 152 9.60 -0.12 0.58
C MET A 152 8.26 -0.50 1.25
N LEU A 153 7.39 0.50 1.38
CA LEU A 153 6.03 0.29 1.88
C LEU A 153 5.12 -0.28 0.79
N TYR A 154 4.15 -1.08 1.22
CA TYR A 154 3.12 -1.69 0.40
C TYR A 154 1.76 -1.57 1.11
N GLY A 155 0.70 -2.14 0.55
CA GLY A 155 -0.61 -2.21 1.20
C GLY A 155 -1.18 -0.83 1.55
N TRP A 156 -1.84 -0.76 2.70
CA TRP A 156 -2.36 0.48 3.28
C TRP A 156 -1.25 1.22 4.02
N VAL A 157 -1.15 2.54 3.80
CA VAL A 157 -0.08 3.38 4.36
C VAL A 157 -0.65 4.63 5.00
N ASN A 158 -0.23 4.87 6.24
CA ASN A 158 -0.56 6.05 7.01
C ASN A 158 0.08 7.29 6.42
N LYS A 159 -0.58 8.43 6.57
CA LYS A 159 -0.05 9.68 6.00
C LYS A 159 0.99 10.29 6.89
N GLU A 160 0.93 10.09 8.19
CA GLU A 160 1.58 10.93 9.20
C GLU A 160 3.05 10.55 9.40
N ASP A 161 3.40 9.28 9.24
CA ASP A 161 4.67 8.72 9.68
C ASP A 161 5.29 7.69 8.71
N ALA A 162 4.67 7.46 7.55
CA ALA A 162 5.13 6.46 6.58
C ALA A 162 5.21 5.04 7.16
N THR A 163 4.20 4.64 7.94
CA THR A 163 4.02 3.28 8.44
C THR A 163 2.96 2.51 7.65
N LEU A 164 3.04 1.18 7.70
CA LEU A 164 2.00 0.30 7.20
C LEU A 164 0.81 0.31 8.18
N ALA A 165 -0.40 0.31 7.63
CA ALA A 165 -1.65 0.07 8.34
C ALA A 165 -2.00 -1.41 8.18
N MET A 166 -1.64 -2.23 9.18
CA MET A 166 -1.67 -3.69 9.10
C MET A 166 -2.75 -4.32 9.98
N GLY A 167 -3.28 -3.60 10.97
CA GLY A 167 -4.40 -4.07 11.78
C GLY A 167 -5.67 -4.22 10.94
N ASP A 168 -6.55 -5.11 11.40
CA ASP A 168 -7.79 -5.52 10.73
C ASP A 168 -8.69 -4.35 10.34
N SER A 169 -8.69 -3.26 11.13
CA SER A 169 -9.44 -2.02 10.88
C SER A 169 -8.57 -0.80 10.55
N ASP A 170 -7.24 -0.91 10.54
CA ASP A 170 -6.34 0.24 10.29
C ASP A 170 -6.52 0.81 8.88
N TRP A 171 -6.97 -0.02 7.93
CA TRP A 171 -7.23 0.40 6.55
C TRP A 171 -8.29 1.50 6.44
N GLU A 172 -9.21 1.58 7.42
CA GLU A 172 -10.28 2.58 7.45
C GLU A 172 -9.71 3.99 7.58
N GLU A 173 -8.71 4.16 8.46
CA GLU A 173 -8.04 5.43 8.72
C GLU A 173 -6.85 5.69 7.76
N ALA A 174 -6.30 4.63 7.17
CA ALA A 174 -5.17 4.72 6.25
C ALA A 174 -5.46 5.65 5.05
N THR A 175 -4.45 6.42 4.64
CA THR A 175 -4.65 7.46 3.62
C THR A 175 -4.25 7.01 2.22
N TYR A 176 -3.21 6.21 2.09
CA TYR A 176 -2.66 5.79 0.81
C TYR A 176 -2.79 4.27 0.64
N TYR A 177 -2.82 3.83 -0.63
CA TYR A 177 -2.69 2.42 -0.96
C TYR A 177 -1.57 2.24 -1.99
N MET A 178 -0.61 1.36 -1.67
CA MET A 178 0.62 1.15 -2.42
C MET A 178 0.62 -0.18 -3.19
N GLY A 179 -0.50 -0.92 -3.22
CA GLY A 179 -0.59 -2.23 -3.89
C GLY A 179 0.05 -3.36 -3.09
N SER A 180 0.34 -4.50 -3.73
CA SER A 180 1.00 -5.64 -3.07
C SER A 180 2.47 -5.36 -2.77
N TRP A 181 3.09 -6.16 -1.89
CA TRP A 181 4.54 -6.10 -1.61
C TRP A 181 5.43 -6.29 -2.85
N GLU A 182 4.93 -6.99 -3.88
CA GLU A 182 5.64 -7.13 -5.17
C GLU A 182 5.52 -5.92 -6.11
N ASP A 183 4.59 -4.97 -5.87
CA ASP A 183 4.44 -3.77 -6.72
C ASP A 183 4.83 -2.49 -5.97
N GLY A 184 4.34 -2.27 -4.74
CA GLY A 184 4.68 -1.13 -3.89
C GLY A 184 4.43 0.26 -4.48
N ALA A 185 3.78 0.35 -5.64
CA ALA A 185 3.56 1.58 -6.37
C ALA A 185 2.25 2.24 -5.93
N LEU A 186 2.32 3.53 -5.61
CA LEU A 186 1.18 4.36 -5.19
C LEU A 186 0.03 4.25 -6.18
N LYS A 187 -1.12 3.77 -5.70
CA LYS A 187 -2.33 3.64 -6.49
C LYS A 187 -3.07 4.98 -6.56
N THR A 188 -3.68 5.20 -7.72
CA THR A 188 -4.52 6.37 -7.99
C THR A 188 -5.77 5.95 -8.76
N GLY A 189 -6.81 6.79 -8.75
CA GLY A 189 -8.06 6.46 -9.43
C GLY A 189 -8.83 5.33 -8.74
N TRP A 190 -9.61 4.58 -9.51
CA TRP A 190 -10.46 3.50 -9.01
C TRP A 190 -9.64 2.24 -8.74
N GLN A 191 -9.80 1.66 -7.56
CA GLN A 191 -9.18 0.39 -7.17
C GLN A 191 -10.23 -0.45 -6.43
N LYS A 192 -10.31 -1.74 -6.76
CA LYS A 192 -11.06 -2.73 -5.97
C LYS A 192 -10.06 -3.43 -5.06
N ILE A 193 -10.27 -3.40 -3.76
CA ILE A 193 -9.32 -3.86 -2.75
C ILE A 193 -10.08 -4.75 -1.77
N SER A 194 -9.55 -5.93 -1.50
CA SER A 194 -10.04 -6.85 -0.47
C SER A 194 -9.49 -6.42 0.90
N VAL A 195 -10.36 -6.28 1.89
CA VAL A 195 -10.04 -5.91 3.27
C VAL A 195 -10.92 -6.71 4.23
N TYR A 196 -10.42 -7.00 5.42
CA TYR A 196 -11.26 -7.56 6.47
C TYR A 196 -12.22 -6.47 6.98
N ASP A 197 -13.52 -6.79 7.05
CA ASP A 197 -14.52 -5.90 7.63
C ASP A 197 -15.02 -6.50 8.94
N GLU A 198 -14.72 -5.83 10.06
CA GLU A 198 -15.08 -6.31 11.40
C GLU A 198 -16.60 -6.42 11.60
N ASP A 199 -17.40 -5.60 10.91
CA ASP A 199 -18.86 -5.65 11.02
C ASP A 199 -19.44 -6.88 10.31
N GLU A 200 -18.80 -7.32 9.21
CA GLU A 200 -19.21 -8.47 8.41
C GLU A 200 -18.54 -9.79 8.86
N ASP A 201 -17.49 -9.71 9.68
CA ASP A 201 -16.67 -10.85 10.15
C ASP A 201 -16.10 -11.68 8.96
N ASP A 202 -15.77 -11.01 7.85
CA ASP A 202 -15.27 -11.62 6.61
C ASP A 202 -14.42 -10.64 5.76
N ASP A 203 -13.69 -11.20 4.81
CA ASP A 203 -12.96 -10.43 3.79
C ASP A 203 -13.93 -9.88 2.73
N MET A 204 -13.99 -8.55 2.65
CA MET A 204 -14.89 -7.83 1.77
C MET A 204 -14.15 -7.10 0.64
N ASP A 205 -14.77 -7.12 -0.53
CA ASP A 205 -14.25 -6.55 -1.77
C ASP A 205 -14.82 -5.15 -2.01
N TYR A 206 -14.09 -4.11 -1.59
CA TYR A 206 -14.56 -2.72 -1.67
C TYR A 206 -13.94 -1.91 -2.81
N TRP A 207 -14.74 -1.01 -3.37
CA TRP A 207 -14.28 -0.03 -4.36
C TRP A 207 -13.84 1.27 -3.68
N PHE A 208 -12.60 1.67 -3.94
CA PHE A 208 -12.01 2.92 -3.47
C PHE A 208 -11.68 3.84 -4.63
N ASN A 209 -11.68 5.15 -4.38
CA ASN A 209 -11.14 6.13 -5.32
C ASN A 209 -10.03 6.96 -4.68
N PHE A 210 -8.87 6.97 -5.33
CA PHE A 210 -7.70 7.71 -4.90
C PHE A 210 -7.50 8.94 -5.79
N LYS A 211 -7.16 10.07 -5.16
CA LYS A 211 -6.78 11.31 -5.84
C LYS A 211 -5.48 11.11 -6.64
N SER A 212 -5.15 12.07 -7.51
CA SER A 212 -3.88 12.04 -8.27
C SER A 212 -2.62 12.19 -7.39
N ASN A 213 -2.78 12.72 -6.18
CA ASN A 213 -1.75 12.74 -5.14
C ASN A 213 -1.72 11.45 -4.30
N GLY A 214 -2.57 10.46 -4.61
CA GLY A 214 -2.64 9.17 -3.93
C GLY A 214 -3.57 9.11 -2.73
N GLU A 215 -4.04 10.25 -2.21
CA GLU A 215 -4.90 10.23 -1.02
C GLU A 215 -6.27 9.61 -1.34
N LYS A 216 -6.75 8.72 -0.46
CA LYS A 216 -8.10 8.14 -0.47
C LYS A 216 -9.16 9.24 -0.41
N ARG A 217 -10.28 9.02 -1.10
CA ARG A 217 -11.47 9.87 -0.96
C ARG A 217 -12.31 9.34 0.17
N VAL A 218 -12.44 10.15 1.22
CA VAL A 218 -13.21 9.85 2.41
C VAL A 218 -14.15 10.99 2.73
N ASN A 219 -15.20 10.70 3.48
CA ASN A 219 -16.02 11.72 4.12
C ASN A 219 -15.39 12.17 5.44
N THR A 220 -14.94 13.42 5.50
CA THR A 220 -14.36 14.02 6.71
C THR A 220 -15.35 14.93 7.46
N LYS A 221 -16.63 14.87 7.12
CA LYS A 221 -17.65 15.80 7.62
C LYS A 221 -18.62 15.09 8.56
N SER A 222 -18.70 15.54 9.81
CA SER A 222 -19.60 14.97 10.81
C SER A 222 -21.09 15.26 10.56
N ASP A 223 -21.42 16.24 9.70
CA ASP A 223 -22.80 16.58 9.33
C ASP A 223 -23.31 15.77 8.12
N LYS A 224 -22.51 14.85 7.59
CA LYS A 224 -22.81 14.04 6.41
C LYS A 224 -22.42 12.60 6.64
N ASP A 225 -23.17 11.67 6.04
CA ASP A 225 -22.77 10.25 6.01
C ASP A 225 -21.81 9.98 4.84
N ILE A 226 -21.90 10.76 3.76
CA ILE A 226 -21.09 10.55 2.55
C ILE A 226 -20.45 11.82 1.98
N PHE A 227 -19.31 11.62 1.34
CA PHE A 227 -18.66 12.56 0.45
C PHE A 227 -19.03 12.27 -1.02
N GLU A 228 -19.81 13.17 -1.63
CA GLU A 228 -20.15 13.05 -3.06
C GLU A 228 -19.09 13.68 -3.97
N LYS A 229 -18.64 12.95 -4.99
CA LYS A 229 -17.70 13.44 -6.01
C LYS A 229 -18.15 13.13 -7.42
N LYS A 230 -18.03 14.13 -8.32
CA LYS A 230 -18.17 13.92 -9.76
C LYS A 230 -16.86 13.42 -10.36
N LEU A 231 -16.88 12.23 -10.98
CA LEU A 231 -15.75 11.57 -11.63
C LEU A 231 -16.20 11.11 -13.02
N ASN A 232 -15.45 11.47 -14.06
CA ASN A 232 -15.76 11.12 -15.47
C ASN A 232 -17.23 11.35 -15.88
N GLY A 233 -17.84 12.44 -15.40
CA GLY A 233 -19.22 12.80 -15.73
C GLY A 233 -20.31 12.21 -14.82
N LYS A 234 -20.01 11.17 -14.05
CA LYS A 234 -20.91 10.50 -13.10
C LYS A 234 -20.64 10.98 -11.66
N TYR A 235 -21.63 10.87 -10.77
CA TYR A 235 -21.47 11.18 -9.34
C TYR A 235 -21.33 9.88 -8.55
N TYR A 236 -20.49 9.89 -7.52
CA TYR A 236 -20.21 8.76 -6.64
C TYR A 236 -20.22 9.25 -5.19
N GLY A 237 -20.58 8.38 -4.25
CA GLY A 237 -20.51 8.62 -2.81
C GLY A 237 -19.41 7.78 -2.19
N PHE A 238 -18.77 8.31 -1.15
CA PHE A 238 -17.77 7.62 -0.35
C PHE A 238 -18.11 7.84 1.12
N ASP A 239 -18.08 6.79 1.94
CA ASP A 239 -18.29 6.88 3.39
C ASP A 239 -17.05 7.44 4.12
N GLU A 240 -17.04 7.37 5.44
CA GLU A 240 -15.91 7.84 6.27
C GLU A 240 -14.65 6.96 6.12
N ARG A 241 -14.83 5.66 5.88
CA ARG A 241 -13.77 4.68 5.60
C ARG A 241 -13.22 4.80 4.16
N GLY A 242 -13.93 5.54 3.30
CA GLY A 242 -13.59 5.78 1.90
C GLY A 242 -14.09 4.71 0.94
N VAL A 243 -14.92 3.80 1.42
CA VAL A 243 -15.62 2.79 0.62
C VAL A 243 -16.66 3.50 -0.25
N MET A 244 -16.70 3.14 -1.53
CA MET A 244 -17.70 3.64 -2.45
C MET A 244 -19.08 3.10 -2.06
N THR A 245 -20.01 4.00 -1.80
CA THR A 245 -21.37 3.64 -1.43
C THR A 245 -22.18 3.20 -2.65
N TYR A 246 -23.02 2.18 -2.48
CA TYR A 246 -23.95 1.67 -3.49
C TYR A 246 -25.39 1.68 -2.96
N GLU A 247 -26.35 1.53 -3.87
CA GLU A 247 -27.78 1.51 -3.55
C GLU A 247 -28.27 2.74 -2.76
N TRP A 248 -29.26 2.56 -1.88
CA TRP A 248 -29.83 3.64 -1.09
C TRP A 248 -28.89 4.02 0.04
N THR A 249 -28.40 5.26 0.00
CA THR A 249 -27.50 5.78 1.02
C THR A 249 -28.01 7.10 1.56
N ALA A 250 -27.98 7.24 2.89
CA ALA A 250 -28.19 8.51 3.54
C ALA A 250 -27.06 9.48 3.17
N ALA A 251 -27.38 10.77 3.05
CA ALA A 251 -26.42 11.81 2.72
C ALA A 251 -26.24 12.84 3.84
N SER A 252 -26.90 12.63 4.98
CA SER A 252 -26.90 13.54 6.12
C SER A 252 -27.38 12.83 7.39
N THR A 253 -26.70 13.10 8.49
CA THR A 253 -26.96 12.51 9.82
C THR A 253 -28.22 13.04 10.52
N ASN A 254 -28.73 14.21 10.13
CA ASN A 254 -29.64 15.00 10.98
C ASN A 254 -31.15 14.88 10.67
N ASP A 255 -31.56 14.28 9.55
CA ASP A 255 -33.00 14.07 9.24
C ASP A 255 -33.20 13.05 8.11
N LEU A 256 -33.39 11.78 8.45
CA LEU A 256 -33.64 10.72 7.45
C LEU A 256 -35.10 10.66 6.97
N THR A 257 -35.98 11.53 7.48
CA THR A 257 -37.41 11.51 7.14
C THR A 257 -37.72 12.11 5.76
N THR A 258 -36.76 12.86 5.19
CA THR A 258 -36.93 13.54 3.90
C THR A 258 -36.12 12.89 2.78
N ILE A 259 -36.79 12.51 1.68
CA ILE A 259 -36.17 11.89 0.49
C ILE A 259 -35.09 12.73 -0.21
N SER A 260 -35.01 14.03 0.11
CA SER A 260 -33.92 14.91 -0.37
C SER A 260 -32.58 14.55 0.26
N ASN A 261 -32.59 13.84 1.38
CA ASN A 261 -31.41 13.48 2.16
C ASN A 261 -30.91 12.07 1.81
N TRP A 262 -31.56 11.39 0.87
CA TRP A 262 -31.15 10.09 0.35
C TRP A 262 -30.58 10.22 -1.06
N ARG A 263 -29.67 9.30 -1.40
CA ARG A 263 -29.10 9.11 -2.73
C ARG A 263 -29.30 7.66 -3.13
N TYR A 264 -29.50 7.43 -4.42
CA TYR A 264 -29.45 6.09 -4.98
C TYR A 264 -28.23 6.00 -5.89
N PHE A 265 -27.23 5.27 -5.43
CA PHE A 265 -26.10 4.78 -6.19
C PHE A 265 -26.51 3.43 -6.80
N ASN A 266 -25.97 3.05 -7.96
CA ASN A 266 -26.40 1.81 -8.63
C ASN A 266 -25.89 0.56 -7.87
N SER A 267 -25.40 -0.46 -8.57
CA SER A 267 -24.88 -1.68 -7.95
C SER A 267 -23.51 -1.48 -7.28
N PRO A 268 -23.06 -2.41 -6.42
CA PRO A 268 -21.69 -2.45 -5.89
C PRO A 268 -20.60 -2.29 -6.96
N GLU A 269 -20.84 -2.77 -8.18
CA GLU A 269 -19.87 -2.70 -9.28
C GLU A 269 -19.91 -1.40 -10.13
N ASP A 270 -20.97 -0.58 -10.06
CA ASP A 270 -21.02 0.70 -10.80
C ASP A 270 -20.99 1.89 -9.85
N GLY A 271 -21.71 1.87 -8.73
CA GLY A 271 -21.74 2.92 -7.71
C GLY A 271 -22.12 4.32 -8.20
N ALA A 272 -22.51 4.47 -9.46
CA ALA A 272 -22.84 5.75 -10.03
C ALA A 272 -24.22 6.20 -9.53
N ARG A 273 -24.31 7.45 -9.09
CA ARG A 273 -25.57 8.04 -8.64
C ARG A 273 -26.53 8.21 -9.80
N SER A 274 -27.71 7.64 -9.65
CA SER A 274 -28.84 7.93 -10.52
C SER A 274 -29.34 9.36 -10.28
N THR A 275 -29.22 10.22 -11.30
CA THR A 275 -29.60 11.65 -11.21
C THR A 275 -30.86 12.01 -11.99
N LYS A 276 -31.25 11.19 -12.98
CA LYS A 276 -32.44 11.36 -13.84
C LYS A 276 -32.90 10.00 -14.35
N GLY A 277 -34.22 9.82 -14.54
CA GLY A 277 -34.80 8.65 -15.18
C GLY A 277 -35.68 7.81 -14.26
N TRP A 278 -36.28 6.77 -14.84
CA TRP A 278 -37.05 5.73 -14.13
C TRP A 278 -36.09 4.63 -13.71
N PHE A 279 -36.08 4.29 -12.43
CA PHE A 279 -35.39 3.11 -11.93
C PHE A 279 -36.31 2.40 -10.94
N LYS A 280 -36.40 1.07 -11.08
CA LYS A 280 -37.11 0.23 -10.12
C LYS A 280 -36.21 0.06 -8.90
N VAL A 281 -36.76 0.22 -7.71
CA VAL A 281 -36.03 0.12 -6.46
C VAL A 281 -36.79 -0.80 -5.52
N VAL A 282 -36.05 -1.65 -4.81
CA VAL A 282 -36.53 -2.53 -3.74
C VAL A 282 -36.19 -1.84 -2.41
N ALA A 283 -37.05 -1.94 -1.40
CA ALA A 283 -36.77 -1.38 -0.08
C ALA A 283 -35.93 -2.37 0.74
N PRO A 284 -34.98 -1.90 1.58
CA PRO A 284 -34.26 -2.76 2.52
C PRO A 284 -35.24 -3.33 3.56
N ASP A 285 -35.02 -4.57 4.04
CA ASP A 285 -35.79 -5.15 5.14
C ASP A 285 -35.50 -4.43 6.47
N ALA A 286 -36.34 -4.63 7.49
CA ALA A 286 -36.21 -3.98 8.80
C ALA A 286 -34.88 -4.26 9.52
N ASP A 287 -34.18 -5.31 9.10
CA ASP A 287 -33.03 -5.88 9.78
C ASP A 287 -31.69 -5.41 9.18
N GLY A 288 -31.69 -4.67 8.06
CA GLY A 288 -30.48 -4.02 7.50
C GLY A 288 -29.59 -4.88 6.59
N ASP A 289 -29.75 -6.21 6.60
CA ASP A 289 -28.64 -7.09 6.20
C ASP A 289 -28.90 -7.93 4.93
N ASP A 290 -30.08 -7.88 4.30
CA ASP A 290 -30.33 -8.66 3.08
C ASP A 290 -31.26 -8.01 2.02
N ASN A 291 -30.83 -8.11 0.77
CA ASN A 291 -31.60 -7.77 -0.43
C ASN A 291 -32.43 -8.98 -0.93
N THR A 292 -33.14 -9.69 -0.04
CA THR A 292 -34.06 -10.79 -0.45
C THR A 292 -35.53 -10.53 -0.11
N PHE A 293 -36.42 -11.06 -0.94
CA PHE A 293 -37.87 -10.92 -0.80
C PHE A 293 -38.38 -11.76 0.38
N LYS A 294 -38.99 -11.15 1.39
CA LYS A 294 -39.90 -11.88 2.28
C LYS A 294 -41.34 -11.81 1.77
N ASP A 295 -41.93 -13.00 1.62
CA ASP A 295 -43.35 -13.22 1.47
C ASP A 295 -43.98 -13.18 2.86
N TYR A 296 -44.57 -12.05 3.25
CA TYR A 296 -45.18 -11.89 4.57
C TYR A 296 -46.69 -12.06 4.50
N GLY A 297 -47.17 -13.11 5.16
CA GLY A 297 -48.57 -13.27 5.53
C GLY A 297 -49.06 -12.09 6.40
N THR A 298 -50.31 -11.73 6.17
CA THR A 298 -51.05 -10.59 6.74
C THR A 298 -50.86 -10.44 8.26
N GLY A 299 -50.04 -9.49 8.74
CA GLY A 299 -49.96 -9.31 10.20
C GLY A 299 -49.01 -8.30 10.87
N SER A 300 -48.03 -7.64 10.22
CA SER A 300 -47.17 -6.68 10.93
C SER A 300 -46.85 -5.39 10.17
N THR A 301 -46.44 -4.41 10.95
CA THR A 301 -46.39 -2.96 10.71
C THR A 301 -45.41 -2.49 9.62
N LEU A 302 -45.99 -2.01 8.51
CA LEU A 302 -45.56 -0.92 7.61
C LEU A 302 -44.06 -0.62 7.44
N LEU A 303 -43.41 -1.33 6.52
CA LEU A 303 -42.23 -0.80 5.80
C LEU A 303 -42.67 0.21 4.72
N ARG A 304 -42.05 1.39 4.69
CA ARG A 304 -42.35 2.45 3.71
C ARG A 304 -41.33 2.40 2.57
N ALA A 305 -41.75 1.96 1.39
CA ALA A 305 -40.96 2.15 0.17
C ALA A 305 -41.17 3.58 -0.38
N MET A 306 -40.08 4.33 -0.56
CA MET A 306 -40.13 5.66 -1.21
C MET A 306 -39.85 5.53 -2.71
N LEU A 307 -40.86 5.81 -3.53
CA LEU A 307 -40.72 5.89 -4.98
C LEU A 307 -40.58 7.36 -5.39
N LYS A 308 -39.54 7.67 -6.18
CA LYS A 308 -39.31 9.02 -6.71
C LYS A 308 -39.80 9.10 -8.16
N MET A 309 -40.76 9.98 -8.42
CA MET A 309 -41.28 10.26 -9.75
C MET A 309 -40.92 11.69 -10.17
N ARG A 310 -40.48 11.88 -11.41
CA ARG A 310 -40.37 13.22 -12.04
C ARG A 310 -41.29 13.26 -13.25
N THR A 311 -42.25 14.18 -13.23
CA THR A 311 -43.19 14.39 -14.32
C THR A 311 -42.56 15.17 -15.47
N ARG A 312 -43.25 15.18 -16.62
CA ARG A 312 -42.78 15.76 -17.88
C ARG A 312 -42.58 17.28 -17.85
N ASP A 313 -43.17 17.97 -16.86
CA ASP A 313 -43.03 19.42 -16.64
C ASP A 313 -41.95 19.78 -15.60
N GLY A 314 -41.26 18.78 -15.05
CA GLY A 314 -40.20 18.98 -14.05
C GLY A 314 -40.65 18.85 -12.59
N THR A 315 -41.95 18.65 -12.34
CA THR A 315 -42.48 18.49 -10.98
C THR A 315 -42.04 17.15 -10.38
N MET A 316 -41.51 17.20 -9.15
CA MET A 316 -41.13 16.03 -8.37
C MET A 316 -42.35 15.53 -7.60
N LEU A 317 -42.76 14.31 -7.89
CA LEU A 317 -43.80 13.59 -7.16
C LEU A 317 -43.12 12.56 -6.28
N THR A 318 -43.37 12.67 -4.97
CA THR A 318 -42.96 11.66 -4.00
C THR A 318 -44.20 10.85 -3.68
N ALA A 319 -44.18 9.55 -3.95
CA ALA A 319 -45.23 8.65 -3.50
C ALA A 319 -44.68 7.79 -2.36
N MET A 320 -45.30 7.88 -1.19
CA MET A 320 -45.22 6.80 -0.22
C MET A 320 -46.12 5.69 -0.73
N VAL A 321 -45.52 4.59 -1.18
CA VAL A 321 -46.31 3.39 -1.43
C VAL A 321 -46.44 2.70 -0.08
N SER A 322 -47.62 2.83 0.53
CA SER A 322 -48.04 1.86 1.53
C SER A 322 -48.34 0.59 0.74
N CYS A 323 -47.45 -0.40 0.76
CA CYS A 323 -47.84 -1.73 0.34
C CYS A 323 -48.93 -2.20 1.32
N MET A 324 -50.08 -2.59 0.77
CA MET A 324 -51.21 -3.13 1.52
C MET A 324 -50.89 -4.52 2.07
#